data_AF-A0A8T7CA86-F1
#
_entry.id   AF-A0A8T7CA86-F1
#
_cell.length_a   1.000
_cell.length_b   1.000
_cell.length_c   1.000
_cell.angle_alpha   90.00
_cell.angle_beta   90.00
_cell.angle_gamma   90.00
#
_symmetry.space_group_name_H-M   'P 1'
#
loop_
_entity.id
_entity.type
_entity.pdbx_description
1 polymer ?
#
loop_
_entity_poly.entity_id
_entity_poly.type
_entity_poly.pdbx_seq_one_letter_code
_entity_poly.pdbx_strand_id
1 'polypeptide(L)'
;MQTVFISDLHLEPARDDISSQFIEYVDSLGTETERLFIVGDLFEAWIGDDAPGPLGLQVIELLARLTRRGVQGFFTHGNRDFLIGPEFL
;
A
#
# COMPACT_ATOMS: atom_id res chain seq x y z
N MET A 1 -15.86 7.24 -12.29
CA MET A 1 -15.38 6.84 -10.95
C MET A 1 -15.08 5.36 -10.92
N GLN A 2 -13.84 5.04 -10.59
CA GLN A 2 -13.27 3.70 -10.55
C GLN A 2 -13.05 3.26 -9.10
N THR A 3 -13.22 1.97 -8.85
CA THR A 3 -12.80 1.31 -7.62
C THR A 3 -11.71 0.32 -7.98
N VAL A 4 -10.55 0.44 -7.34
CA VAL A 4 -9.36 -0.37 -7.60
C VAL A 4 -9.18 -1.39 -6.47
N PHE A 5 -8.82 -2.62 -6.84
CA PHE A 5 -8.46 -3.69 -5.92
C PHE A 5 -7.08 -4.21 -6.28
N ILE A 6 -6.21 -4.35 -5.29
CA ILE A 6 -4.87 -4.95 -5.41
C ILE A 6 -4.62 -5.90 -4.23
N SER A 7 -3.79 -6.92 -4.42
CA SER A 7 -3.36 -7.86 -3.38
C SER A 7 -2.07 -8.56 -3.81
N ASP A 8 -1.46 -9.33 -2.90
CA ASP A 8 -0.35 -10.26 -3.20
C ASP A 8 0.84 -9.59 -3.92
N LEU A 9 1.19 -8.39 -3.48
CA LEU A 9 2.31 -7.63 -4.06
C LEU A 9 3.65 -8.05 -3.46
N HIS A 10 3.67 -8.50 -2.21
CA HIS A 10 4.88 -8.98 -1.52
C HIS A 10 6.04 -7.97 -1.63
N LEU A 11 5.78 -6.70 -1.35
CA LEU A 11 6.79 -5.65 -1.41
C LEU A 11 7.96 -5.96 -0.46
N GLU A 12 9.17 -5.94 -1.01
CA GLU A 12 10.41 -6.18 -0.27
C GLU A 12 11.59 -5.40 -0.87
N PRO A 13 12.59 -5.00 -0.06
CA PRO A 13 13.77 -4.28 -0.55
C PRO A 13 14.60 -5.04 -1.59
N ALA A 14 14.53 -6.38 -1.62
CA ALA A 14 15.25 -7.20 -2.58
C ALA A 14 14.60 -7.20 -3.98
N ARG A 15 13.37 -6.69 -4.11
CA ARG A 15 12.56 -6.65 -5.34
C ARG A 15 12.15 -5.23 -5.68
N ASP A 16 13.15 -4.43 -6.02
CA ASP A 16 12.99 -3.03 -6.44
C ASP A 16 12.13 -2.89 -7.71
N ASP A 17 12.14 -3.91 -8.57
CA ASP A 17 11.31 -4.00 -9.77
C ASP A 17 9.82 -3.93 -9.46
N ILE A 18 9.37 -4.69 -8.45
CA ILE A 18 7.96 -4.74 -8.03
C ILE A 18 7.61 -3.45 -7.29
N SER A 19 8.48 -3.01 -6.38
CA SER A 19 8.27 -1.80 -5.59
C SER A 19 8.14 -0.56 -6.46
N SER A 20 8.99 -0.42 -7.47
CA SER A 20 8.93 0.70 -8.42
C SER A 20 7.64 0.69 -9.24
N GLN A 21 7.23 -0.47 -9.77
CA GLN A 21 5.96 -0.59 -10.51
C GLN A 21 4.74 -0.27 -9.65
N PHE A 22 4.75 -0.71 -8.39
CA PHE A 22 3.68 -0.36 -7.44
C PHE A 22 3.62 1.15 -7.20
N ILE A 23 4.77 1.79 -6.95
CA ILE A 23 4.84 3.24 -6.73
C ILE A 23 4.32 3.99 -7.95
N GLU A 24 4.80 3.65 -9.15
CA GLU A 24 4.36 4.27 -10.41
C GLU A 24 2.87 4.09 -10.64
N TYR A 25 2.34 2.89 -10.36
CA TYR A 25 0.92 2.61 -10.48
C TYR A 25 0.08 3.48 -9.53
N VAL A 26 0.42 3.52 -8.25
CA VAL A 26 -0.33 4.29 -7.25
C VAL A 26 -0.24 5.79 -7.52
N ASP A 27 0.93 6.32 -7.92
CA ASP A 27 1.07 7.74 -8.27
C ASP A 27 0.26 8.10 -9.54
N SER A 28 0.02 7.13 -10.44
CA SER A 28 -0.85 7.29 -11.60
C SER A 28 -2.35 7.34 -11.26
N LEU A 29 -2.76 6.85 -10.08
CA LEU A 29 -4.14 6.91 -9.63
C LEU A 29 -4.54 8.37 -9.40
N GLY A 30 -5.50 8.83 -10.19
CA GLY A 30 -5.90 10.22 -10.28
C GLY A 30 -7.34 10.47 -9.84
N THR A 31 -7.91 11.58 -10.30
CA THR A 31 -9.27 12.04 -9.96
C THR A 31 -10.38 11.06 -10.37
N GLU A 32 -10.09 10.13 -11.29
CA GLU A 32 -11.04 9.09 -11.70
C GLU A 32 -11.18 7.96 -10.68
N THR A 33 -10.20 7.79 -9.78
CA THR A 33 -10.19 6.75 -8.76
C THR A 33 -10.88 7.25 -7.50
N GLU A 34 -11.97 6.59 -7.10
CA GLU A 34 -12.71 6.93 -5.89
C GLU A 34 -12.22 6.12 -4.69
N ARG A 35 -11.88 4.85 -4.90
CA ARG A 35 -11.53 3.90 -3.83
C ARG A 35 -10.36 3.01 -4.24
N LEU A 36 -9.48 2.75 -3.30
CA LEU A 36 -8.42 1.76 -3.38
C LEU A 36 -8.59 0.75 -2.24
N PHE A 37 -8.77 -0.52 -2.61
CA PHE A 37 -8.78 -1.64 -1.69
C PHE A 37 -7.47 -2.42 -1.84
N ILE A 38 -6.74 -2.54 -0.74
CA ILE A 38 -5.56 -3.40 -0.61
C ILE A 38 -6.00 -4.63 0.18
N VAL A 39 -6.09 -5.77 -0.51
CA VAL A 39 -6.73 -6.99 0.01
C VAL A 39 -5.69 -8.03 0.42
N GLY A 40 -4.78 -7.62 1.31
CA GLY A 40 -3.76 -8.47 1.92
C GLY A 40 -2.47 -8.63 1.11
N ASP A 41 -1.42 -9.08 1.81
CA ASP A 41 -0.09 -9.41 1.30
C ASP A 41 0.52 -8.27 0.45
N LEU A 42 0.38 -7.03 0.96
CA LEU A 42 1.05 -5.86 0.42
C LEU A 42 2.57 -5.97 0.61
N PHE A 43 3.01 -6.38 1.79
CA PHE A 43 4.43 -6.58 2.09
C PHE A 43 4.77 -8.06 2.20
N GLU A 44 6.00 -8.44 1.83
CA GLU A 44 6.45 -9.84 1.98
C GLU A 44 6.54 -10.26 3.46
N ALA A 45 6.82 -9.29 4.34
CA ALA A 45 6.73 -9.41 5.79
C ALA A 45 6.50 -8.04 6.43
N TRP A 46 5.66 -7.99 7.46
CA TRP A 46 5.52 -6.83 8.36
C TRP A 46 5.77 -7.25 9.80
N ILE A 47 6.77 -6.65 10.45
CA ILE A 47 7.19 -7.04 11.81
C ILE A 47 6.55 -6.18 12.90
N GLY A 48 5.90 -5.07 12.55
CA GLY A 48 5.29 -4.12 13.47
C GLY A 48 5.39 -2.68 12.96
N ASP A 49 4.40 -1.86 13.32
CA ASP A 49 4.31 -0.45 12.89
C ASP A 49 5.41 0.44 13.49
N ASP A 50 6.09 -0.01 14.55
CA ASP A 50 7.23 0.65 15.16
C ASP A 50 8.54 0.45 14.38
N ALA A 51 8.56 -0.49 13.43
CA ALA A 51 9.72 -0.81 12.60
C ALA A 51 9.36 -1.05 11.11
N PRO A 52 8.72 -0.09 10.41
CA PRO A 52 8.28 -0.26 9.02
C PRO A 52 9.44 -0.35 8.00
N GLY A 53 10.64 0.09 8.39
CA GLY A 53 11.80 0.19 7.49
C GLY A 53 11.63 1.24 6.38
N PRO A 54 12.67 1.45 5.53
CA PRO A 54 12.64 2.50 4.52
C PRO A 54 11.54 2.33 3.47
N LEU A 55 11.35 1.10 2.96
CA LEU A 55 10.32 0.80 1.96
C LEU A 55 8.91 0.96 2.56
N GLY A 56 8.68 0.49 3.79
CA GLY A 56 7.39 0.67 4.47
C GLY A 56 7.05 2.15 4.64
N LEU A 57 8.01 2.98 5.10
CA LEU A 57 7.80 4.44 5.21
C LEU A 57 7.48 5.09 3.86
N GLN A 58 8.13 4.66 2.78
CA GLN A 58 7.88 5.17 1.44
C GLN A 58 6.45 4.83 0.96
N VAL A 59 6.01 3.60 1.19
CA VAL A 59 4.66 3.13 0.84
C VAL A 59 3.61 3.84 1.68
N ILE A 60 3.83 4.03 2.98
CA ILE A 60 2.93 4.79 3.86
C ILE A 60 2.76 6.22 3.34
N GLU A 61 3.85 6.93 3.04
CA GLU A 61 3.75 8.31 2.54
C GLU A 61 3.06 8.38 1.17
N LEU A 62 3.33 7.41 0.28
CA LEU A 62 2.65 7.30 -1.02
C LEU A 62 1.13 7.14 -0.86
N LEU A 63 0.70 6.21 0.00
CA LEU A 63 -0.71 5.97 0.25
C LEU A 63 -1.37 7.17 0.96
N ALA A 64 -0.68 7.79 1.92
CA ALA A 64 -1.14 9.01 2.59
C ALA A 64 -1.28 10.21 1.63
N ARG A 65 -0.45 10.31 0.58
CA ARG A 65 -0.65 11.29 -0.49
C ARG A 65 -1.92 11.00 -1.28
N LEU A 66 -2.19 9.73 -1.57
CA LEU A 66 -3.36 9.31 -2.31
C LEU A 66 -4.65 9.61 -1.53
N THR A 67 -4.69 9.30 -0.23
CA THR A 67 -5.85 9.59 0.63
C THR A 67 -6.08 11.09 0.79
N ARG A 68 -5.02 11.89 0.92
CA ARG A 68 -5.11 13.37 0.90
C ARG A 68 -5.68 13.96 -0.39
N ARG A 69 -5.54 13.26 -1.53
CA ARG A 69 -6.16 13.67 -2.82
C ARG A 69 -7.64 13.32 -2.91
N GLY A 70 -8.20 12.61 -1.92
CA GLY A 70 -9.62 12.26 -1.84
C GLY A 70 -9.96 10.82 -2.22
N VAL A 71 -8.97 9.97 -2.50
CA VAL A 71 -9.21 8.54 -2.74
C VAL A 71 -9.43 7.85 -1.39
N GLN A 72 -10.51 7.08 -1.26
CA GLN A 72 -10.77 6.32 -0.04
C GLN A 72 -9.91 5.05 -0.03
N GLY A 73 -8.98 4.96 0.93
CA GLY A 73 -8.13 3.79 1.15
C GLY A 73 -8.79 2.78 2.08
N PHE A 74 -8.70 1.50 1.74
CA PHE A 74 -9.14 0.39 2.59
C PHE A 74 -8.06 -0.69 2.58
N PHE A 75 -7.75 -1.22 3.76
CA PHE A 75 -6.77 -2.29 3.93
C PHE A 75 -7.43 -3.48 4.64
N THR A 76 -7.18 -4.68 4.14
CA THR A 76 -7.43 -5.92 4.88
C THR A 76 -6.12 -6.67 5.00
N HIS A 77 -5.85 -7.23 6.17
CA HIS A 77 -4.66 -8.02 6.43
C HIS A 77 -4.56 -9.26 5.53
N GLY A 78 -3.35 -9.55 5.07
CA GLY A 78 -2.97 -10.86 4.55
C GLY A 78 -2.24 -11.68 5.61
N ASN A 79 -1.75 -12.86 5.22
CA ASN A 79 -1.01 -13.74 6.13
C ASN A 79 0.45 -13.30 6.32
N ARG A 80 0.97 -12.38 5.51
CA ARG A 80 2.34 -11.84 5.63
C ARG A 80 2.44 -10.56 6.45
N ASP A 81 1.36 -9.79 6.47
CA ASP A 81 1.34 -8.42 6.97
C ASP A 81 0.20 -8.17 7.98
N PHE A 82 -0.25 -9.24 8.66
CA PHE A 82 -1.28 -9.22 9.70
C PHE A 82 -0.95 -8.36 10.93
N LEU A 83 0.30 -7.92 11.08
CA LEU A 83 0.73 -7.03 12.16
C LEU A 83 0.52 -5.55 11.85
N ILE A 84 0.11 -5.18 10.62
CA ILE A 84 -0.21 -3.79 10.27
C ILE A 84 -1.33 -3.27 11.17
N GLY A 85 -1.13 -2.11 11.79
CA GLY A 85 -2.11 -1.51 12.69
C GLY A 85 -3.23 -0.73 11.99
N PRO A 86 -4.19 -0.24 12.79
CA PRO A 86 -5.38 0.46 12.29
C PRO A 86 -5.11 1.85 11.73
N GLU A 87 -3.92 2.42 11.95
CA GLU A 87 -3.55 3.78 11.50
C GLU A 87 -2.81 3.80 10.15
N PHE A 88 -2.75 2.65 9.46
CA PHE A 88 -1.94 2.50 8.24
C PHE A 88 -2.43 3.31 7.03
N LEU A 89 -3.75 3.49 6.85
CA LEU A 89 -4.38 4.18 5.71
C LEU A 89 -5.28 5.34 6.13
#